data_AF-A0AAN4Q5N5-F1
#
_entry.id   AF-A0AAN4Q5N5-F1
#
_cell.length_a   1.000
_cell.length_b   1.000
_cell.length_c   1.000
_cell.angle_alpha   90.00
_cell.angle_beta   90.00
_cell.angle_gamma   90.00
#
_symmetry.space_group_name_H-M   'P 1'
#
loop_
_entity.id
_entity.type
_entity.pdbx_description
1 polymer ?
#
loop_
_entity_poly.entity_id
_entity_poly.type
_entity_poly.pdbx_seq_one_letter_code
_entity_poly.pdbx_strand_id
1 'polypeptide(L)'
;MITQLGFTAVHLIAGSLIIWGGWTRFLESPKFLIIIILAFAGNLAYYTGLLIRQKTIYNYTLKTDGATVEYYLHYPDFASSFFKGIAIAVILIFVFIALLTGSLLFLIGPVAMAFIAAVKLLNWENPVHHRQTAPWHLHEFVTVDHKRLDLAPEKRIPCQVPQ
;
A
#
# COMPACT_ATOMS: atom_id res chain seq x y z
N MET A 1 5.25 -0.04 10.82
CA MET A 1 5.55 1.35 10.41
C MET A 1 6.74 1.96 11.16
N ILE A 2 6.73 2.11 12.49
CA ILE A 2 7.92 2.56 13.25
C ILE A 2 9.16 1.71 12.94
N THR A 3 8.96 0.39 12.82
CA THR A 3 9.99 -0.57 12.40
C THR A 3 10.44 -0.42 10.95
N GLN A 4 9.57 0.05 10.06
CA GLN A 4 9.89 0.24 8.63
C GLN A 4 10.70 1.52 8.43
N LEU A 5 10.30 2.62 9.06
CA LEU A 5 11.05 3.88 9.07
C LEU A 5 12.44 3.68 9.69
N GLY A 6 12.52 2.95 10.81
CA GLY A 6 13.78 2.56 11.43
C GLY A 6 14.67 1.74 10.50
N PHE A 7 14.12 0.72 9.84
CA PHE A 7 14.88 -0.09 8.87
C PHE A 7 15.40 0.73 7.70
N THR A 8 14.56 1.59 7.10
CA THR A 8 15.00 2.47 6.00
C THR A 8 16.07 3.46 6.43
N ALA A 9 15.96 4.02 7.65
CA ALA A 9 16.97 4.93 8.19
C ALA A 9 18.31 4.23 8.42
N VAL A 10 18.29 3.04 9.02
CA VAL A 10 19.49 2.19 9.22
C VAL A 10 20.13 1.83 7.87
N HIS A 11 19.33 1.48 6.87
CA HIS A 11 19.81 1.19 5.51
C HIS A 11 20.51 2.38 4.86
N LEU A 12 19.93 3.58 4.95
CA LEU A 12 20.51 4.79 4.38
C LEU A 12 21.80 5.19 5.10
N ILE A 13 21.83 5.08 6.43
CA ILE A 13 23.03 5.36 7.23
C ILE A 13 24.15 4.37 6.86
N ALA A 14 23.86 3.07 6.82
CA ALA A 14 24.83 2.05 6.44
C ALA A 14 25.35 2.26 5.01
N GLY A 15 24.46 2.58 4.06
CA GLY A 15 24.84 2.89 2.68
C GLY A 15 25.77 4.12 2.59
N SER A 16 25.45 5.19 3.32
CA SER A 16 26.27 6.40 3.35
C SER A 16 27.68 6.17 3.93
N LEU A 17 27.79 5.37 5.00
CA LEU A 17 29.06 4.99 5.61
C LEU A 17 29.93 4.13 4.69
N ILE A 18 29.33 3.19 3.95
CA ILE A 18 30.04 2.35 2.97
C ILE A 18 30.57 3.19 1.81
N ILE A 19 29.76 4.12 1.30
CA ILE A 19 30.17 5.04 0.22
C ILE A 19 31.32 5.93 0.68
N TRP A 20 31.24 6.46 1.91
CA TRP A 20 32.27 7.31 2.48
C TRP A 20 33.58 6.56 2.76
N GLY A 21 33.51 5.39 3.40
CA GLY A 21 34.70 4.58 3.72
C GLY A 21 35.39 3.95 2.50
N GLY A 22 34.64 3.69 1.42
CA GLY A 22 35.15 3.14 0.16
C GLY A 22 35.51 4.18 -0.90
N TRP A 23 35.43 5.48 -0.58
CA TRP A 23 35.52 6.59 -1.54
C TRP A 23 36.73 6.49 -2.48
N THR A 24 37.91 6.22 -1.93
CA THR A 24 39.16 6.09 -2.71
C THR A 24 39.10 4.94 -3.71
N ARG A 25 38.55 3.79 -3.30
CA ARG A 25 38.40 2.61 -4.16
C ARG A 25 37.33 2.79 -5.25
N PHE A 26 36.32 3.61 -4.99
CA PHE A 26 35.30 3.96 -5.98
C PHE A 26 35.80 4.94 -7.04
N LEU A 27 36.70 5.85 -6.67
CA LEU A 27 37.39 6.71 -7.64
C LEU A 27 38.30 5.91 -8.57
N GLU A 28 38.98 4.87 -8.06
CA GLU A 28 39.80 3.96 -8.86
C GLU A 28 38.98 3.03 -9.76
N SER A 29 37.82 2.57 -9.28
CA SER A 29 36.94 1.67 -10.03
C SER A 29 35.46 2.07 -9.92
N PRO A 30 34.97 2.92 -10.82
CA PRO A 30 33.58 3.39 -10.82
C PRO A 30 32.56 2.24 -10.95
N LYS A 31 32.96 1.14 -11.58
CA LYS A 31 32.13 -0.06 -11.75
C LYS A 31 31.71 -0.66 -10.40
N PHE A 32 32.60 -0.63 -9.38
CA PHE A 32 32.27 -1.11 -8.04
C PHE A 32 31.20 -0.26 -7.35
N LEU A 33 31.25 1.06 -7.54
CA LEU A 33 30.25 1.97 -6.99
C LEU A 33 28.86 1.68 -7.58
N ILE A 34 28.79 1.48 -8.90
CA ILE A 34 27.55 1.14 -9.59
C ILE A 34 26.96 -0.18 -9.05
N ILE A 35 27.79 -1.22 -8.87
CA ILE A 35 27.35 -2.52 -8.33
C ILE A 35 26.79 -2.38 -6.92
N ILE A 36 27.45 -1.61 -6.04
CA ILE A 36 26.99 -1.39 -4.66
C ILE A 36 25.67 -0.63 -4.64
N ILE A 37 25.51 0.42 -5.46
CA ILE A 37 24.25 1.17 -5.55
C ILE A 37 23.12 0.25 -6.01
N LEU A 38 23.34 -0.56 -7.05
CA LEU A 38 22.36 -1.53 -7.54
C LEU A 38 22.00 -2.57 -6.48
N ALA A 39 22.98 -3.09 -5.75
CA ALA A 39 22.75 -4.05 -4.68
C ALA A 39 21.94 -3.45 -3.53
N PHE A 40 22.27 -2.24 -3.09
CA PHE A 40 21.52 -1.53 -2.05
C PHE A 40 20.10 -1.17 -2.49
N ALA A 41 19.94 -0.69 -3.73
CA ALA A 41 18.64 -0.38 -4.30
C ALA A 41 17.76 -1.64 -4.41
N GLY A 42 18.33 -2.75 -4.89
CA GLY A 42 17.63 -4.03 -4.97
C GLY A 42 17.24 -4.59 -3.60
N ASN A 43 18.13 -4.47 -2.61
CA ASN A 43 17.86 -4.89 -1.25
C ASN A 43 16.75 -4.05 -0.59
N LEU A 44 16.82 -2.72 -0.75
CA LEU A 44 15.78 -1.81 -0.28
C LEU A 44 14.43 -2.11 -0.95
N ALA A 45 14.41 -2.34 -2.27
CA ALA A 45 13.22 -2.70 -3.02
C ALA A 45 12.64 -4.04 -2.55
N TYR A 46 13.49 -5.05 -2.31
CA TYR A 46 13.08 -6.37 -1.82
C TYR A 46 12.41 -6.27 -0.45
N TYR A 47 13.05 -5.60 0.52
CA TYR A 47 12.46 -5.44 1.85
C TYR A 47 11.21 -4.57 1.81
N THR A 48 11.21 -3.50 1.03
CA THR A 48 10.04 -2.64 0.85
C THR A 48 8.87 -3.44 0.25
N GLY A 49 9.11 -4.29 -0.75
CA GLY A 49 8.08 -5.16 -1.34
C GLY A 49 7.51 -6.19 -0.37
N LEU A 50 8.37 -6.84 0.42
CA LEU A 50 7.93 -7.78 1.47
C LEU A 50 7.10 -7.09 2.56
N LEU A 51 7.49 -5.86 2.93
CA LEU A 51 6.84 -5.08 3.97
C LEU A 51 5.57 -4.36 3.48
N ILE A 52 5.44 -4.14 2.17
CA ILE A 52 4.23 -3.63 1.50
C ILE A 52 3.14 -4.71 1.40
N ARG A 53 3.41 -5.98 1.74
CA ARG A 53 2.37 -7.03 1.75
C ARG A 53 1.15 -6.54 2.54
N GLN A 54 0.12 -6.14 1.80
CA GLN A 54 -1.07 -5.54 2.39
C GLN A 54 -1.82 -6.66 3.11
N LYS A 55 -1.98 -6.49 4.43
CA LYS A 55 -2.82 -7.40 5.22
C LYS A 55 -4.26 -6.99 5.02
N THR A 56 -5.11 -7.91 4.58
CA THR A 56 -6.56 -7.73 4.66
C THR A 56 -7.00 -8.08 6.08
N ILE A 57 -7.74 -7.17 6.72
CA ILE A 57 -8.38 -7.44 8.00
C ILE A 57 -9.82 -7.83 7.70
N TYR A 58 -10.25 -8.93 8.31
CA TYR A 58 -11.63 -9.42 8.22
C TYR A 58 -12.29 -9.23 9.57
N ASN A 59 -13.47 -8.62 9.58
CA ASN A 59 -14.35 -8.48 10.73
C ASN A 59 -15.61 -9.30 10.48
N TYR A 60 -15.83 -10.33 11.30
CA TYR A 60 -16.95 -11.24 11.19
C TYR A 60 -18.00 -10.88 12.24
N THR A 61 -19.21 -10.51 11.79
CA THR A 61 -20.35 -10.33 12.68
C THR A 61 -21.36 -11.44 12.42
N LEU A 62 -21.60 -12.25 13.46
CA LEU A 62 -22.53 -13.38 13.42
C LEU A 62 -23.90 -12.91 13.91
N LYS A 63 -24.93 -13.10 13.07
CA LYS A 63 -26.33 -12.84 13.43
C LYS A 63 -27.10 -14.16 13.42
N THR A 64 -28.30 -14.18 14.00
CA THR A 64 -29.20 -15.35 14.00
C THR A 64 -29.61 -15.79 12.60
N ASP A 65 -29.54 -14.88 11.62
CA ASP A 65 -30.12 -15.09 10.29
C ASP A 65 -29.05 -15.32 9.20
N GLY A 66 -27.80 -14.90 9.44
CA GLY A 66 -26.65 -15.08 8.55
C GLY A 66 -25.34 -14.50 9.14
N ALA A 67 -24.26 -14.48 8.35
CA ALA A 67 -23.00 -13.83 8.71
C ALA A 67 -22.76 -12.59 7.84
N THR A 68 -22.22 -11.53 8.41
CA THR A 68 -21.69 -10.38 7.66
C THR A 68 -20.19 -10.31 7.85
N VAL A 69 -19.47 -10.25 6.73
CA VAL A 69 -18.01 -10.10 6.69
C VAL A 69 -17.70 -8.72 6.15
N GLU A 70 -17.05 -7.91 6.97
CA GLU A 70 -16.48 -6.65 6.55
C GLU A 70 -14.99 -6.88 6.36
N TYR A 71 -14.48 -6.64 5.16
CA TYR A 71 -13.04 -6.74 4.91
C TYR A 71 -12.51 -5.41 4.40
N TYR A 72 -11.39 -5.00 4.97
CA TYR A 72 -10.68 -3.80 4.57
C TYR A 72 -9.20 -4.06 4.50
N LEU A 73 -8.54 -3.31 3.63
CA LEU A 73 -7.10 -3.37 3.48
C LEU A 73 -6.47 -2.61 4.65
N HIS A 74 -5.56 -3.25 5.38
CA HIS A 74 -4.89 -2.60 6.49
C HIS A 74 -3.92 -1.55 5.96
N TYR A 75 -4.33 -0.28 6.07
CA TYR A 75 -3.44 0.86 5.94
C TYR A 75 -2.97 1.29 7.32
N PRO A 76 -1.70 1.72 7.45
CA PRO A 76 -1.20 2.26 8.70
C PRO A 76 -1.89 3.61 9.00
N ASP A 77 -2.07 3.93 10.28
CA ASP A 77 -2.92 5.06 10.73
C ASP A 77 -2.51 6.44 10.15
N PHE A 78 -1.22 6.61 9.83
CA PHE A 78 -0.70 7.84 9.21
C PHE A 78 -0.92 7.93 7.69
N ALA A 79 -1.32 6.84 7.01
CA ALA A 79 -1.36 6.78 5.54
C ALA A 79 -2.29 7.84 4.96
N SER A 80 -3.45 8.07 5.58
CA SER A 80 -4.38 9.12 5.16
C SER A 80 -3.72 10.50 5.26
N SER A 81 -3.08 10.82 6.38
CA SER A 81 -2.35 12.09 6.56
C SER A 81 -1.18 12.24 5.59
N PHE A 82 -0.46 11.17 5.29
CA PHE A 82 0.64 11.16 4.32
C PHE A 82 0.16 11.46 2.90
N PHE A 83 -0.91 10.80 2.45
CA PHE A 83 -1.51 11.05 1.14
C PHE A 83 -2.08 12.47 1.03
N LYS A 84 -2.76 12.96 2.07
CA LYS A 84 -3.21 14.36 2.13
C LYS A 84 -2.04 15.34 2.07
N GLY A 85 -0.94 15.06 2.77
CA GLY A 85 0.28 15.86 2.73
C GLY A 85 0.90 15.94 1.34
N ILE A 86 1.03 14.80 0.65
CA ILE A 86 1.53 14.75 -0.74
C ILE A 86 0.62 15.57 -1.65
N ALA A 87 -0.71 15.41 -1.54
CA ALA A 87 -1.66 16.17 -2.35
C ALA A 87 -1.49 17.69 -2.19
N ILE A 88 -1.36 18.16 -0.94
CA ILE A 88 -1.11 19.58 -0.64
C ILE A 88 0.22 20.04 -1.26
N ALA A 89 1.30 19.27 -1.09
CA ALA A 89 2.60 19.61 -1.65
C ALA A 89 2.57 19.73 -3.17
N VAL A 90 1.92 18.78 -3.86
CA VAL A 90 1.76 18.79 -5.31
C VAL A 90 0.97 20.01 -5.78
N ILE A 91 -0.13 20.35 -5.10
CA ILE A 91 -0.92 21.56 -5.40
C ILE A 91 -0.06 22.81 -5.24
N LEU A 92 0.68 22.93 -4.14
CA LEU A 92 1.55 24.08 -3.88
C LEU A 92 2.65 24.23 -4.94
N ILE A 93 3.26 23.11 -5.37
CA ILE A 93 4.27 23.11 -6.44
C ILE A 93 3.67 23.63 -7.75
N PHE A 94 2.47 23.19 -8.13
CA PHE A 94 1.84 23.68 -9.36
C PHE A 94 1.43 25.14 -9.29
N VAL A 95 0.91 25.60 -8.14
CA VAL A 95 0.62 27.02 -7.92
C VAL A 95 1.90 27.85 -8.02
N PHE A 96 3.00 27.38 -7.42
CA PHE A 96 4.29 28.06 -7.48
C PHE A 96 4.84 28.17 -8.91
N ILE A 97 4.78 27.08 -9.68
CA ILE A 97 5.21 27.08 -11.09
C ILE A 97 4.32 28.00 -11.94
N ALA A 98 3.00 27.99 -11.72
CA ALA A 98 2.07 28.86 -12.44
C ALA A 98 2.36 30.34 -12.19
N LEU A 99 2.70 30.72 -10.95
CA LEU A 99 3.14 32.08 -10.60
C LEU A 99 4.44 32.46 -11.30
N LEU A 100 5.44 31.57 -11.34
CA LEU A 100 6.71 31.81 -12.03
C LEU A 100 6.54 31.97 -13.55
N THR A 101 5.61 31.20 -14.14
CA THR A 101 5.40 31.16 -15.60
C THR A 101 4.43 32.25 -16.07
N GLY A 102 3.64 32.85 -15.18
CA GLY A 102 2.68 33.91 -15.49
C GLY A 102 1.50 33.47 -16.36
N SER A 103 1.31 32.17 -16.57
CA SER A 103 0.29 31.63 -17.48
C SER A 103 -0.44 30.45 -16.85
N LEU A 104 -1.77 30.58 -16.74
CA LEU A 104 -2.66 29.53 -16.27
C LEU A 104 -2.86 28.41 -17.32
N LEU A 105 -2.48 28.65 -18.59
CA LEU A 105 -2.52 27.64 -19.65
C LEU A 105 -1.58 26.46 -19.37
N PHE A 106 -0.55 26.65 -18.54
CA PHE A 106 0.33 25.57 -18.06
C PHE A 106 -0.43 24.49 -17.26
N LEU A 107 -1.57 24.84 -16.66
CA LEU A 107 -2.40 23.88 -15.93
C LEU A 107 -3.18 22.93 -16.84
N ILE A 108 -3.21 23.15 -18.16
CA ILE A 108 -3.94 22.29 -19.11
C ILE A 108 -3.09 21.06 -19.45
N GLY A 109 -3.73 19.87 -19.50
CA GLY A 109 -3.08 18.61 -19.88
C GLY A 109 -2.61 17.80 -18.67
N PRO A 110 -1.35 17.31 -18.63
CA PRO A 110 -0.86 16.45 -17.54
C PRO A 110 -1.03 17.06 -16.15
N VAL A 111 -0.90 18.39 -16.06
CA VAL A 111 -1.03 19.13 -14.79
C VAL A 111 -2.49 19.11 -14.30
N ALA A 112 -3.48 19.27 -15.18
CA ALA A 112 -4.89 19.13 -14.82
C ALA A 112 -5.21 17.72 -14.29
N MET A 113 -4.66 16.67 -14.92
CA MET A 113 -4.84 15.30 -14.45
C MET A 113 -4.24 15.11 -13.04
N ALA A 114 -3.05 15.66 -12.81
CA ALA A 114 -2.39 15.63 -11.51
C ALA A 114 -3.18 16.38 -10.43
N PHE A 115 -3.79 17.52 -10.77
CA PHE A 115 -4.62 18.29 -9.86
C PHE A 115 -5.90 17.54 -9.47
N ILE A 116 -6.59 16.93 -10.44
CA ILE A 116 -7.79 16.10 -10.18
C ILE A 116 -7.43 14.88 -9.31
N ALA A 117 -6.30 14.25 -9.57
CA ALA A 117 -5.79 13.15 -8.75
C ALA A 117 -5.48 13.62 -7.32
N ALA A 118 -4.85 14.78 -7.15
CA ALA A 118 -4.55 15.34 -5.84
C ALA A 118 -5.83 15.66 -5.04
N VAL A 119 -6.87 16.20 -5.67
CA VAL A 119 -8.18 16.42 -5.02
C VAL A 119 -8.83 15.11 -4.60
N LYS A 120 -8.79 14.07 -5.46
CA LYS A 120 -9.26 12.73 -5.08
C LYS A 120 -8.44 12.13 -3.93
N LEU A 121 -7.13 12.41 -3.90
CA LEU A 121 -6.22 11.95 -2.86
C LEU A 121 -6.45 12.67 -1.52
N LEU A 122 -6.87 13.94 -1.55
CA LEU A 122 -7.27 14.71 -0.36
C LEU A 122 -8.49 14.13 0.35
N ASN A 123 -9.45 13.64 -0.43
CA ASN A 123 -10.66 12.99 0.08
C ASN A 123 -10.49 11.48 0.24
N TRP A 124 -9.26 10.97 0.17
CA TRP A 124 -9.02 9.54 0.26
C TRP A 124 -9.29 9.02 1.67
N GLU A 125 -10.18 8.05 1.73
CA GLU A 125 -10.47 7.21 2.89
C GLU A 125 -10.35 5.74 2.49
N ASN A 126 -10.07 4.88 3.47
CA ASN A 126 -9.87 3.45 3.22
C ASN A 126 -11.22 2.79 2.87
N PRO A 127 -11.39 2.21 1.67
CA PRO A 127 -12.65 1.58 1.30
C PRO A 127 -12.87 0.30 2.13
N VAL A 128 -14.01 0.22 2.81
CA VAL A 128 -14.46 -0.97 3.51
C VAL A 128 -15.42 -1.73 2.61
N HIS A 129 -15.15 -3.01 2.38
CA HIS A 129 -16.02 -3.86 1.60
C HIS A 129 -16.91 -4.69 2.54
N HIS A 130 -18.22 -4.62 2.33
CA HIS A 130 -19.19 -5.40 3.08
C HIS A 130 -19.67 -6.57 2.22
N ARG A 131 -19.58 -7.79 2.76
CA ARG A 131 -20.11 -8.99 2.14
C ARG A 131 -21.04 -9.69 3.12
N GLN A 132 -22.30 -9.86 2.73
CA GLN A 132 -23.26 -10.66 3.48
C GLN A 132 -23.26 -12.09 2.94
N THR A 133 -23.18 -13.09 3.82
CA THR A 133 -23.34 -14.49 3.44
C THR A 133 -24.82 -14.82 3.28
N ALA A 134 -25.13 -15.89 2.55
CA ALA A 134 -26.50 -16.36 2.45
C ALA A 134 -27.04 -16.78 3.84
N PRO A 135 -28.37 -16.81 4.02
CA PRO A 135 -28.97 -17.27 5.26
C PRO A 135 -28.46 -18.64 5.71
N TRP A 136 -28.41 -18.88 7.03
CA TRP A 136 -27.86 -20.14 7.58
C TRP A 136 -28.59 -21.39 7.11
N HIS A 137 -29.91 -21.30 6.88
CA HIS A 137 -30.73 -22.43 6.41
C HIS A 137 -30.36 -22.91 4.99
N LEU A 138 -29.61 -22.11 4.23
CA LEU A 138 -29.11 -22.46 2.89
C LEU A 138 -27.70 -23.10 2.94
N HIS A 139 -27.07 -23.12 4.10
CA HIS A 139 -25.74 -23.70 4.29
C HIS A 139 -25.86 -25.11 4.86
N GLU A 140 -25.29 -26.07 4.15
CA GLU A 140 -25.37 -27.50 4.50
C GLU A 140 -24.36 -27.89 5.58
N PHE A 141 -23.28 -27.11 5.74
CA PHE A 141 -22.29 -27.27 6.80
C PHE A 141 -21.61 -25.94 7.13
N VAL A 142 -21.34 -25.72 8.42
CA VAL A 142 -20.60 -24.57 8.94
C VAL A 142 -19.46 -25.11 9.78
N THR A 143 -18.21 -24.88 9.34
CA THR A 143 -17.03 -25.22 10.13
C THR A 143 -16.60 -24.01 10.94
N VAL A 144 -16.38 -24.23 12.23
CA VAL A 144 -15.94 -23.20 13.18
C VAL A 144 -14.47 -23.47 13.52
N ASP A 145 -13.56 -22.57 13.12
CA ASP A 145 -12.17 -22.65 13.56
C ASP A 145 -12.01 -21.87 14.88
N HIS A 146 -11.98 -22.61 16.00
CA HIS A 146 -11.79 -22.04 17.33
C HIS A 146 -10.40 -21.45 17.58
N LYS A 147 -9.38 -21.78 16.78
CA LYS A 147 -8.03 -21.21 16.96
C LYS A 147 -7.89 -19.78 16.43
N ARG A 148 -8.71 -19.40 15.44
CA ARG A 148 -8.69 -18.07 14.82
C ARG A 148 -9.99 -17.28 15.00
N LEU A 149 -11.03 -17.88 15.61
CA LEU A 149 -12.37 -17.29 15.73
C LEU A 149 -12.99 -16.94 14.37
N ASP A 150 -12.66 -17.71 13.33
CA ASP A 150 -13.14 -17.51 11.96
C ASP A 150 -14.13 -18.64 11.56
N LEU A 151 -15.16 -18.27 10.78
CA LEU A 151 -16.08 -19.21 10.14
C LEU A 151 -15.78 -19.29 8.64
N ALA A 152 -15.61 -20.50 8.11
CA ALA A 152 -15.48 -20.76 6.68
C ALA A 152 -16.75 -21.46 6.15
N PRO A 153 -17.77 -20.71 5.70
CA PRO A 153 -18.92 -21.32 5.04
C PRO A 153 -18.50 -21.81 3.67
N GLU A 154 -18.42 -23.12 3.48
CA GLU A 154 -18.09 -23.72 2.19
C GLU A 154 -19.37 -24.21 1.49
N LYS A 155 -19.57 -23.71 0.27
CA LYS A 155 -20.64 -24.18 -0.60
C LYS A 155 -20.05 -25.27 -1.48
N ARG A 156 -20.45 -26.52 -1.28
CA ARG A 156 -20.13 -27.59 -2.24
C ARG A 156 -20.82 -27.21 -3.55
N ILE A 157 -20.05 -26.79 -4.56
CA ILE A 157 -20.55 -26.73 -5.93
C ILE A 157 -20.83 -28.19 -6.29
N PRO A 158 -22.08 -28.62 -6.51
CA PRO A 158 -22.31 -29.97 -6.95
C PRO A 158 -21.65 -30.11 -8.31
N CYS A 159 -20.66 -31.00 -8.44
CA CYS A 159 -20.23 -31.48 -9.74
C CYS A 159 -21.47 -32.05 -10.42
N GLN A 160 -22.00 -31.33 -11.41
CA GLN A 160 -22.99 -31.90 -12.31
C GLN A 160 -22.31 -33.08 -13.02
N VAL A 161 -22.66 -34.29 -12.59
CA VAL A 161 -22.40 -35.49 -13.37
C VAL A 161 -23.31 -35.40 -14.60
N PRO A 162 -22.76 -35.31 -15.83
CA PRO A 162 -23.59 -35.36 -17.02
C PRO A 162 -24.27 -36.73 -17.06
N GLN A 163 -25.60 -36.75 -17.24
CA GLN A 163 -26.34 -37.96 -17.58
C GLN A 163 -26.06 -38.37 -19.02
#